data_AF-A0A6G3SDL3-F1
#
_entry.id   AF-A0A6G3SDL3-F1
#
_cell.length_a   1.000
_cell.length_b   1.000
_cell.length_c   1.000
_cell.angle_alpha   90.00
_cell.angle_beta   90.00
_cell.angle_gamma   90.00
#
_symmetry.space_group_name_H-M   'P 1'
#
loop_
_entity.id
_entity.type
_entity.pdbx_description
1 polymer ?
#
loop_
_entity_poly.entity_id
_entity_poly.type
_entity_poly.pdbx_seq_one_letter_code
_entity_poly.pdbx_strand_id
1 'polypeptide(L)'
;MPDTVNERPRASLGRVLEDLGTTLLDLVCGDVEKADAIGGVVIHDPLDEPVLPHRALVLGVGVQRAEDVAALLTELGAADAAALVIRAPAPAEPAVTAAAQQAGVA
;
A
#
# COMPACT_ATOMS: atom_id res chain seq x y z
N MET A 1 -24.44 6.06 28.38
CA MET A 1 -24.24 4.93 27.45
C MET A 1 -22.92 5.19 26.75
N PRO A 2 -21.81 4.48 27.00
CA PRO A 2 -20.69 4.57 26.10
C PRO A 2 -21.00 3.70 24.88
N ASP A 3 -20.96 4.30 23.71
CA ASP A 3 -20.96 3.60 22.43
C ASP A 3 -19.86 2.55 22.45
N THR A 4 -20.24 1.28 22.33
CA THR A 4 -19.32 0.18 22.06
C THR A 4 -18.67 0.48 20.71
N VAL A 5 -17.43 0.96 20.75
CA VAL A 5 -16.56 1.03 19.58
C VAL A 5 -16.53 -0.38 19.00
N ASN A 6 -17.18 -0.55 17.86
CA ASN A 6 -17.18 -1.81 17.14
C ASN A 6 -15.77 -1.98 16.57
N GLU A 7 -14.90 -2.59 17.38
CA GLU A 7 -13.55 -3.02 17.01
C GLU A 7 -13.66 -4.11 15.95
N ARG A 8 -14.08 -3.73 14.75
CA ARG A 8 -13.94 -4.60 13.59
C ARG A 8 -12.45 -4.95 13.52
N PRO A 9 -12.09 -6.24 13.45
CA PRO A 9 -10.69 -6.62 13.36
C PRO A 9 -10.07 -5.87 12.19
N ARG A 10 -9.18 -4.93 12.48
CA ARG A 10 -8.41 -4.23 11.45
C ARG A 10 -7.61 -5.31 10.72
N ALA A 11 -7.78 -5.40 9.41
CA ALA A 11 -6.99 -6.34 8.63
C ALA A 11 -5.53 -5.89 8.71
N SER A 12 -4.61 -6.81 9.07
CA SER A 12 -3.18 -6.57 8.93
C SER A 12 -2.78 -6.78 7.47
N LEU A 13 -1.70 -6.15 7.03
CA LEU A 13 -1.21 -6.33 5.67
C LEU A 13 -0.82 -7.78 5.38
N GLY A 14 -0.18 -8.45 6.34
CA GLY A 14 0.10 -9.88 6.27
C GLY A 14 -1.16 -10.71 6.02
N ARG A 15 -2.24 -10.46 6.76
CA ARG A 15 -3.50 -11.20 6.60
C ARG A 15 -4.18 -10.92 5.25
N VAL A 16 -4.09 -9.69 4.74
CA VAL A 16 -4.62 -9.35 3.41
C VAL A 16 -3.87 -10.10 2.32
N LEU A 17 -2.55 -10.22 2.44
CA LEU A 17 -1.73 -11.00 1.51
C LEU A 17 -2.00 -12.50 1.61
N GLU A 18 -2.20 -13.03 2.82
CA GLU A 18 -2.61 -14.43 3.05
C GLU A 18 -4.00 -14.73 2.45
N ASP A 19 -4.98 -13.85 2.66
CA ASP A 19 -6.36 -14.02 2.19
C ASP A 19 -6.48 -13.88 0.66
N LEU A 20 -5.68 -12.99 0.05
CA LEU A 20 -5.65 -12.80 -1.42
C LEU A 20 -4.76 -13.84 -2.13
N GLY A 21 -3.85 -14.47 -1.38
CA GLY A 21 -2.98 -15.53 -1.85
C GLY A 21 -1.85 -15.06 -2.79
N THR A 22 -0.74 -15.79 -2.75
CA THR A 22 0.46 -15.54 -3.60
C THR A 22 0.22 -15.77 -5.09
N THR A 23 -0.98 -16.24 -5.47
CA THR A 23 -1.40 -16.36 -6.87
C THR A 23 -1.92 -15.04 -7.44
N LEU A 24 -2.31 -14.10 -6.59
CA LEU A 24 -2.92 -12.83 -6.99
C LEU A 24 -2.04 -11.61 -6.65
N LEU A 25 -1.26 -11.70 -5.57
CA LEU A 25 -0.36 -10.64 -5.12
C LEU A 25 1.04 -11.19 -4.83
N ASP A 26 2.04 -10.53 -5.41
CA ASP A 26 3.46 -10.77 -5.15
C ASP A 26 4.05 -9.57 -4.42
N LEU A 27 4.74 -9.81 -3.30
CA LEU A 27 5.51 -8.77 -2.61
C LEU A 27 6.80 -8.50 -3.38
N VAL A 28 6.97 -7.27 -3.86
CA VAL A 28 8.13 -6.86 -4.66
C VAL A 28 9.21 -6.22 -3.79
N CYS A 29 8.81 -5.37 -2.85
CA CYS A 29 9.72 -4.67 -1.92
C CYS A 29 9.00 -4.37 -0.60
N GLY A 30 9.76 -3.88 0.40
CA GLY A 30 9.22 -3.47 1.70
C GLY A 30 9.03 -4.61 2.70
N ASP A 31 8.36 -4.29 3.80
CA ASP A 31 8.19 -5.17 4.96
C ASP A 31 6.73 -5.14 5.43
N VAL A 32 6.03 -6.24 5.18
CA VAL A 32 4.60 -6.38 5.46
C VAL A 32 4.32 -6.54 6.96
N GLU A 33 5.31 -6.94 7.75
CA GLU A 33 5.18 -7.10 9.20
C GLU A 33 5.25 -5.76 9.94
N LYS A 34 5.79 -4.70 9.32
CA LYS A 34 5.73 -3.34 9.88
C LYS A 34 4.32 -2.75 9.87
N ALA A 35 3.41 -3.33 9.08
CA ALA A 35 2.03 -2.89 8.93
C ALA A 35 1.04 -3.75 9.74
N ASP A 36 1.13 -3.67 11.07
CA ASP A 36 0.23 -4.35 12.03
C ASP A 36 -1.27 -4.09 11.79
N ALA A 37 -1.62 -2.95 11.21
CA ALA A 37 -3.00 -2.59 10.89
C ALA A 37 -3.09 -1.74 9.63
N ILE A 38 -4.04 -2.06 8.75
CA ILE A 38 -4.43 -1.23 7.61
C ILE A 38 -5.65 -0.37 8.00
N GLY A 39 -5.56 0.93 7.74
CA GLY A 39 -6.65 1.88 8.01
C GLY A 39 -7.76 1.89 6.97
N GLY A 40 -7.50 1.35 5.79
CA GLY A 40 -8.47 1.19 4.70
C GLY A 40 -7.80 0.81 3.39
N VAL A 41 -8.60 0.41 2.39
CA VAL A 41 -8.14 0.18 1.02
C VAL A 41 -8.59 1.35 0.16
N VAL A 42 -7.67 1.97 -0.58
CA VAL A 42 -7.92 3.12 -1.45
C VAL A 42 -7.48 2.79 -2.86
N ILE A 43 -8.28 3.15 -3.85
CA ILE A 43 -7.87 3.09 -5.25
C ILE A 43 -7.24 4.44 -5.59
N HIS A 44 -5.98 4.42 -5.99
CA HIS A 44 -5.35 5.60 -6.55
C HIS A 44 -5.69 5.70 -8.04
N ASP A 45 -6.34 6.80 -8.41
CA ASP A 45 -6.55 7.23 -9.78
C ASP A 45 -5.69 8.48 -10.01
N PRO A 46 -4.80 8.50 -11.02
CA PRO A 46 -3.97 9.67 -11.31
C PRO A 46 -4.76 10.96 -11.60
N LEU A 47 -6.06 10.85 -11.88
CA LEU A 47 -6.95 11.98 -12.15
C LEU A 47 -7.76 12.43 -10.94
N ASP A 48 -7.66 11.76 -9.79
CA ASP A 48 -8.39 12.06 -8.56
C ASP A 48 -7.49 11.87 -7.34
N GLU A 49 -7.18 12.94 -6.61
CA GLU A 49 -6.37 12.87 -5.38
C GLU A 49 -7.21 12.31 -4.22
N PRO A 50 -6.99 11.05 -3.79
CA PRO A 50 -7.83 10.47 -2.76
C PRO A 50 -7.37 10.92 -1.37
N VAL A 51 -8.32 11.10 -0.45
CA VAL A 51 -7.98 11.28 0.98
C VAL A 51 -7.51 9.93 1.53
N LEU A 52 -6.22 9.84 1.83
CA LEU A 52 -5.61 8.62 2.35
C LEU A 52 -5.83 8.52 3.87
N PRO A 53 -6.55 7.49 4.36
CA PRO A 53 -6.55 7.20 5.79
C PRO A 53 -5.14 6.78 6.23
N HIS A 54 -4.82 6.98 7.49
CA HIS A 54 -3.53 6.53 8.03
C HIS A 54 -3.39 5.02 7.83
N ARG A 55 -2.20 4.57 7.44
CA ARG A 55 -1.88 3.16 7.12
C ARG A 55 -2.78 2.59 6.02
N ALA A 56 -3.09 3.35 4.98
CA ALA A 56 -3.87 2.89 3.84
C ALA A 56 -3.12 1.83 3.01
N LEU A 57 -3.85 0.85 2.48
CA LEU A 57 -3.43 0.00 1.38
C LEU A 57 -3.89 0.65 0.07
N VAL A 58 -2.96 1.04 -0.79
CA VAL A 58 -3.28 1.78 -2.02
C VAL A 58 -3.18 0.88 -3.24
N LEU A 59 -4.20 0.87 -4.08
CA LEU A 59 -4.22 0.17 -5.36
C LEU A 59 -3.85 1.17 -6.47
N GLY A 60 -2.61 1.13 -6.94
CA GLY A 60 -2.06 1.99 -8.00
C GLY A 60 -2.54 1.55 -9.39
N VAL A 61 -3.78 1.87 -9.73
CA VAL A 61 -4.36 1.50 -11.02
C VAL A 61 -3.74 2.36 -12.12
N GLY A 62 -3.21 1.72 -13.16
CA GLY A 62 -2.61 2.42 -14.31
C GLY A 62 -1.17 2.88 -14.12
N VAL A 63 -0.61 2.76 -12.90
CA VAL A 63 0.78 3.09 -12.59
C VAL A 63 1.68 1.92 -13.00
N GLN A 64 2.55 2.14 -13.98
CA GLN A 64 3.39 1.07 -14.56
C GLN A 64 4.85 1.48 -14.78
N ARG A 65 5.14 2.79 -14.82
CA ARG A 65 6.50 3.28 -15.01
C ARG A 65 7.23 3.32 -13.66
N ALA A 66 8.50 2.93 -13.65
CA ALA A 66 9.31 2.96 -12.44
C ALA A 66 9.38 4.37 -11.81
N GLU A 67 9.46 5.41 -12.64
CA GLU A 67 9.44 6.81 -12.20
C GLU A 67 8.12 7.19 -11.52
N ASP A 68 6.98 6.78 -12.10
CA ASP A 68 5.64 7.07 -11.55
C ASP A 68 5.43 6.31 -10.24
N VAL A 69 5.88 5.04 -10.17
CA VAL A 69 5.81 4.24 -8.94
C VAL A 69 6.68 4.87 -7.83
N ALA A 70 7.91 5.30 -8.14
CA ALA A 70 8.79 5.93 -7.15
C ALA A 70 8.24 7.28 -6.65
N ALA A 71 7.65 8.08 -7.54
CA ALA A 71 6.98 9.33 -7.16
C ALA A 71 5.79 9.05 -6.24
N LEU A 72 4.93 8.10 -6.62
CA LEU A 72 3.78 7.72 -5.80
C LEU A 72 4.19 7.16 -4.43
N LEU A 73 5.22 6.32 -4.35
CA LEU A 73 5.75 5.82 -3.07
C LEU A 73 6.17 6.96 -2.14
N THR A 74 6.77 8.02 -2.69
CA THR A 74 7.16 9.21 -1.91
C THR A 74 5.95 9.93 -1.33
N GLU A 75 4.90 10.13 -2.13
CA GLU A 75 3.64 10.73 -1.70
C GLU A 75 2.93 9.88 -0.64
N LEU A 76 2.92 8.57 -0.84
CA LEU A 76 2.32 7.60 0.08
C LEU A 76 3.06 7.55 1.42
N GLY A 77 4.39 7.67 1.42
CA GLY A 77 5.18 7.78 2.65
C GLY A 77 4.85 9.05 3.43
N ALA A 78 4.65 10.18 2.74
CA ALA A 78 4.24 11.44 3.38
C ALA A 78 2.82 11.34 3.99
N ALA A 79 1.96 10.49 3.43
CA ALA A 79 0.61 10.22 3.90
C ALA A 79 0.52 9.08 4.93
N ASP A 80 1.64 8.50 5.38
CA ASP A 80 1.70 7.34 6.29
C ASP A 80 0.91 6.13 5.75
N ALA A 81 0.99 5.87 4.44
CA ALA A 81 0.37 4.69 3.83
C ALA A 81 1.12 3.41 4.22
N ALA A 82 0.41 2.29 4.29
CA ALA A 82 0.99 1.00 4.64
C ALA A 82 1.65 0.29 3.44
N ALA A 83 1.02 0.33 2.27
CA ALA A 83 1.49 -0.40 1.09
C ALA A 83 0.91 0.12 -0.22
N LEU A 84 1.62 -0.16 -1.32
CA LEU A 84 1.20 0.11 -2.69
C LEU A 84 1.11 -1.21 -3.49
N VAL A 85 -0.06 -1.49 -4.03
CA VAL A 85 -0.31 -2.62 -4.93
C VAL A 85 -0.41 -2.11 -6.36
N ILE A 86 0.40 -2.66 -7.25
CA ILE A 86 0.38 -2.35 -8.68
C ILE A 86 0.15 -3.60 -9.52
N ARG A 87 -0.29 -3.40 -10.76
CA ARG A 87 -0.51 -4.51 -11.69
C ARG A 87 0.83 -5.11 -12.12
N ALA A 88 0.91 -6.44 -12.12
CA ALA A 88 2.04 -7.16 -12.68
C ALA A 88 2.16 -6.98 -14.21
N PRO A 89 3.38 -7.00 -14.77
CA PRO A 89 4.66 -7.08 -14.06
C PRO A 89 5.01 -5.75 -13.39
N ALA A 90 5.42 -5.83 -12.11
CA ALA A 90 5.87 -4.66 -11.39
C ALA A 90 7.28 -4.23 -11.86
N PRO A 91 7.55 -2.92 -11.98
CA PRO A 91 8.90 -2.40 -12.17
C PRO A 91 9.80 -2.83 -11.01
N ALA A 92 10.81 -3.67 -11.30
CA ALA A 92 11.76 -4.20 -10.34
C ALA A 92 13.08 -3.39 -10.31
N GLU A 93 13.06 -2.16 -10.81
CA GLU A 93 14.22 -1.28 -10.85
C GLU A 93 14.67 -0.91 -9.42
N PRO A 94 15.99 -0.81 -9.15
CA PRO A 94 16.51 -0.46 -7.83
C PRO A 94 15.95 0.86 -7.27
N ALA A 95 15.57 1.79 -8.15
CA ALA A 95 14.96 3.06 -7.77
C ALA A 95 13.61 2.87 -7.05
N VAL A 96 12.79 1.91 -7.48
CA VAL A 96 11.48 1.61 -6.87
C VAL A 96 11.68 1.01 -5.48
N THR A 97 12.59 0.06 -5.35
CA THR A 97 12.91 -0.54 -4.04
C THR A 97 13.47 0.49 -3.06
N ALA A 98 14.35 1.38 -3.52
CA ALA A 98 14.90 2.44 -2.69
C ALA A 98 13.81 3.42 -2.24
N ALA A 99 12.91 3.81 -3.14
CA ALA A 99 11.78 4.69 -2.82
C ALA A 99 10.84 4.06 -1.79
N ALA A 100 10.50 2.78 -1.93
CA ALA A 100 9.65 2.06 -0.98
C ALA A 100 10.27 2.01 0.42
N GLN A 101 11.57 1.68 0.50
CA GLN A 101 12.30 1.64 1.77
C GLN A 101 12.40 3.01 2.45
N GLN A 102 12.63 4.07 1.67
CA GLN A 102 12.70 5.44 2.19
C GLN A 102 11.33 5.95 2.66
N ALA A 103 10.28 5.60 1.93
CA ALA A 103 8.90 5.95 2.26
C ALA A 103 8.34 5.14 3.44
N GLY A 104 8.92 3.98 3.76
CA GLY A 104 8.37 3.06 4.75
C GLY A 104 7.10 2.35 4.26
N VAL A 105 6.86 2.35 2.96
CA VAL A 105 5.69 1.74 2.30
C VAL A 105 6.11 0.39 1.72
N ALA A 106 5.27 -0.64 1.89
CA ALA A 106 5.50 -1.95 1.26
C ALA A 106 5.09 -1.96 -0.22
#